data_AF-A0A5Q4SZV7-F1
#
_entry.id   AF-A0A5Q4SZV7-F1
#
_cell.length_a   1.000
_cell.length_b   1.000
_cell.length_c   1.000
_cell.angle_alpha   90.00
_cell.angle_beta   90.00
_cell.angle_gamma   90.00
#
_symmetry.space_group_name_H-M   'P 1'
#
loop_
_entity.id
_entity.type
_entity.pdbx_description
1 polymer ?
#
loop_
_entity_poly.entity_id
_entity_poly.type
_entity_poly.pdbx_seq_one_letter_code
_entity_poly.pdbx_strand_id
1 'polypeptide(L)'
;MTTKRLRIVVLVCSTRPGALGPAVGEWLTGTLAKSADMLDADLVPLAIGDLGLPFLDEEEHPSTGVHRQEHTRRWSRIVDGADGFVFVTPEYNYGMPATLKNALDYLGPEWAWKPAGFVSYGHTSAGTRAVQHAKQVVTTLRLVPLGATVALRIADAMQEDRFAPAARHAEAAEGLLSELVRLSRALAPLREHGHADSAAGPLPGSYARRLGPDDAPEVTVLQRCCWMEEALANDTLAIPALHESPDEVRAWLTDWRTTGLWRDGRLLGFVRTRRNGADLHVGRLAVAPDLRGRGIGRWLLDRAESAGEGCRRIVLSTGAASHRNLALYQRQGYVPLPDTADDGVVDLVKAVLVPTPAPPA
;
A
#
# COMPACT_ATOMS: atom_id res chain seq x y z
N MET A 1 3.75 -8.79 9.57
CA MET A 1 3.53 -7.39 9.21
C MET A 1 4.38 -7.07 7.99
N THR A 2 3.88 -6.25 7.06
CA THR A 2 4.67 -5.77 5.91
C THR A 2 6.00 -5.15 6.37
N THR A 3 7.10 -5.41 5.64
CA THR A 3 8.40 -4.76 5.88
C THR A 3 8.52 -3.41 5.18
N LYS A 4 7.44 -2.96 4.53
CA LYS A 4 7.42 -1.67 3.85
C LYS A 4 7.58 -0.55 4.87
N ARG A 5 8.57 0.31 4.64
CA ARG A 5 8.72 1.55 5.40
C ARG A 5 7.58 2.51 5.06
N LEU A 6 7.02 3.15 6.07
CA LEU A 6 5.91 4.08 5.89
C LEU A 6 6.41 5.40 5.34
N ARG A 7 5.78 5.90 4.29
CA ARG A 7 6.12 7.19 3.71
C ARG A 7 5.30 8.30 4.39
N ILE A 8 5.91 9.05 5.30
CA ILE A 8 5.27 10.16 6.01
C ILE A 8 5.67 11.48 5.38
N VAL A 9 4.72 12.18 4.76
CA VAL A 9 5.00 13.47 4.13
C VAL A 9 4.91 14.57 5.17
N VAL A 10 6.02 15.29 5.36
CA VAL A 10 6.09 16.50 6.20
C VAL A 10 5.88 17.72 5.30
N LEU A 11 4.64 18.19 5.22
CA LEU A 11 4.22 19.23 4.27
C LEU A 11 4.31 20.62 4.90
N VAL A 12 5.27 21.43 4.46
CA VAL A 12 5.40 22.84 4.83
C VAL A 12 4.41 23.67 4.02
N CYS A 13 3.43 24.26 4.72
CA CYS A 13 2.22 24.82 4.10
C CYS A 13 2.32 26.32 3.75
N SER A 14 3.42 26.98 4.10
CA SER A 14 3.65 28.41 3.82
C SER A 14 4.48 28.61 2.57
N THR A 15 4.07 29.53 1.69
CA THR A 15 4.86 29.98 0.53
C THR A 15 5.42 31.39 0.68
N ARG A 16 5.13 32.08 1.78
CA ARG A 16 5.62 33.44 2.03
C ARG A 16 7.16 33.46 2.05
N PRO A 17 7.83 34.36 1.30
CA PRO A 17 9.26 34.56 1.39
C PRO A 17 9.68 34.90 2.83
N GLY A 18 10.71 34.21 3.35
CA GLY A 18 11.17 34.38 4.73
C GLY A 18 10.21 33.84 5.80
N ALA A 19 9.27 32.97 5.44
CA ALA A 19 8.41 32.32 6.43
C ALA A 19 9.22 31.42 7.38
N LEU A 20 8.71 31.25 8.60
CA LEU A 20 9.30 30.35 9.59
C LEU A 20 9.08 28.85 9.25
N GLY A 21 8.14 28.53 8.35
CA GLY A 21 7.72 27.17 8.02
C GLY A 21 8.88 26.22 7.64
N PRO A 22 9.80 26.60 6.75
CA PRO A 22 10.99 25.81 6.44
C PRO A 22 11.83 25.46 7.67
N ALA A 23 12.12 26.44 8.54
CA ALA A 23 12.88 26.19 9.77
C ALA A 23 12.16 25.24 10.75
N VAL A 24 10.82 25.33 10.84
CA VAL A 24 10.00 24.39 11.62
C VAL A 24 10.07 22.98 11.02
N GLY A 25 9.98 22.87 9.69
CA GLY A 25 10.09 21.59 8.98
C GLY A 25 11.44 20.92 9.16
N GLU A 26 12.53 21.68 9.02
CA GLU A 26 13.91 21.22 9.24
C GLU A 26 14.14 20.77 10.68
N TRP A 27 13.69 21.57 11.66
CA TRP A 27 13.75 21.19 13.06
C TRP A 27 12.98 19.90 13.33
N LEU A 28 11.77 19.77 12.78
CA LEU A 28 10.92 18.61 12.99
C LEU A 28 11.55 17.33 12.42
N THR A 29 12.00 17.36 11.16
CA THR A 29 12.62 16.17 10.54
C THR A 29 13.94 15.81 11.20
N GLY A 30 14.77 16.80 11.58
CA GLY A 30 16.01 16.56 12.30
C GLY A 30 15.78 15.96 13.69
N THR A 31 14.79 16.49 14.43
CA THR A 31 14.41 15.97 15.76
C THR A 31 13.93 14.53 15.68
N LEU A 32 13.10 14.22 14.68
CA LEU A 32 12.42 12.94 14.57
C LEU A 32 13.20 11.86 13.81
N ALA A 33 14.34 12.18 13.18
CA ALA A 33 15.05 11.26 12.28
C ALA A 33 15.34 9.89 12.91
N LYS A 34 15.85 9.86 14.15
CA LYS A 34 16.16 8.62 14.86
C LYS A 34 14.90 7.81 15.17
N SER A 35 13.85 8.47 15.63
CA SER A 35 12.59 7.81 16.01
C SER A 35 11.83 7.31 14.79
N ALA A 36 11.85 8.06 13.68
CA ALA A 36 11.31 7.63 12.41
C ALA A 36 12.02 6.35 11.92
N ASP A 37 13.34 6.29 12.02
CA ASP A 37 14.09 5.09 11.65
C ASP A 37 13.72 3.87 12.50
N MET A 38 13.67 4.03 13.83
CA MET A 38 13.23 2.97 14.75
C MET A 38 11.78 2.52 14.53
N LEU A 39 10.96 3.35 13.91
CA LEU A 39 9.55 3.10 13.61
C LEU A 39 9.31 2.62 12.16
N ASP A 40 10.37 2.36 11.39
CA ASP A 40 10.31 2.04 9.96
C ASP A 40 9.51 3.07 9.15
N ALA A 41 9.76 4.35 9.41
CA ALA A 41 9.13 5.46 8.72
C ALA A 41 10.17 6.35 8.03
N ASP A 42 9.85 6.76 6.81
CA ASP A 42 10.62 7.71 6.04
C ASP A 42 9.91 9.07 6.10
N LEU A 43 10.57 10.06 6.71
CA LEU A 43 10.09 11.45 6.73
C LEU A 43 10.46 12.11 5.40
N VAL A 44 9.45 12.46 4.61
CA VAL A 44 9.62 13.11 3.31
C VAL A 44 9.29 14.60 3.46
N PRO A 45 10.29 15.48 3.63
CA PRO A 45 10.05 16.92 3.65
C PRO A 45 9.59 17.39 2.27
N LEU A 46 8.55 18.21 2.24
CA LEU A 46 7.99 18.79 1.02
C LEU A 46 7.47 20.19 1.32
N ALA A 47 7.93 21.21 0.58
CA ALA A 47 7.29 22.52 0.63
C ALA A 47 6.17 22.59 -0.40
N ILE A 48 5.01 23.10 0.03
CA ILE A 48 3.84 23.23 -0.85
C ILE A 48 4.11 24.15 -2.05
N GLY A 49 5.05 25.09 -1.91
CA GLY A 49 5.48 25.97 -2.99
C GLY A 49 6.21 25.23 -4.12
N ASP A 50 6.93 24.16 -3.80
CA ASP A 50 7.68 23.36 -4.78
C ASP A 50 6.74 22.54 -5.68
N LEU A 51 5.47 22.38 -5.27
CA LEU A 51 4.45 21.74 -6.09
C LEU A 51 4.04 22.60 -7.28
N GLY A 52 4.26 23.93 -7.23
CA GLY A 52 3.91 24.85 -8.31
C GLY A 52 2.43 24.78 -8.72
N LEU A 53 1.52 24.53 -7.76
CA LEU A 53 0.08 24.45 -8.04
C LEU A 53 -0.47 25.86 -8.32
N PRO A 54 -1.13 26.11 -9.46
CA PRO A 54 -1.97 27.30 -9.62
C PRO A 54 -3.18 27.22 -8.68
N PHE A 55 -4.03 28.25 -8.66
CA PHE A 55 -5.37 28.05 -8.09
C PHE A 55 -6.09 26.99 -8.90
N LEU A 56 -6.85 26.13 -8.21
CA LEU A 56 -7.54 24.97 -8.79
C LEU A 56 -8.04 25.22 -10.23
N ASP A 57 -7.42 24.51 -11.17
CA ASP A 57 -7.56 24.69 -12.62
C ASP A 57 -7.89 23.38 -13.36
N GLU A 58 -8.27 22.33 -12.63
CA GLU A 58 -8.80 21.09 -13.21
C GLU A 58 -10.25 21.28 -13.65
N GLU A 59 -10.60 20.74 -14.82
CA GLU A 59 -11.98 20.74 -15.33
C GLU A 59 -12.85 19.71 -14.60
N GLU A 60 -12.26 18.55 -14.28
CA GLU A 60 -12.95 17.45 -13.63
C GLU A 60 -13.03 17.69 -12.12
N HIS A 61 -14.12 17.22 -11.51
CA HIS A 61 -14.25 17.29 -10.06
C HIS A 61 -13.21 16.37 -9.38
N PRO A 62 -12.46 16.82 -8.36
CA PRO A 62 -11.40 16.04 -7.70
C PRO A 62 -11.81 14.65 -7.20
N SER A 63 -13.09 14.46 -6.87
CA SER A 63 -13.64 13.17 -6.42
C SER A 63 -13.65 12.09 -7.50
N THR A 64 -13.50 12.43 -8.79
CA THR A 64 -13.42 11.45 -9.88
C THR A 64 -12.06 10.74 -9.94
N GLY A 65 -11.01 11.35 -9.37
CA GLY A 65 -9.63 10.90 -9.51
C GLY A 65 -9.05 11.05 -10.92
N VAL A 66 -9.76 11.75 -11.82
CA VAL A 66 -9.31 11.98 -13.20
C VAL A 66 -8.60 13.33 -13.27
N HIS A 67 -7.29 13.29 -13.48
CA HIS A 67 -6.44 14.49 -13.50
C HIS A 67 -5.87 14.73 -14.89
N ARG A 68 -6.07 15.94 -15.44
CA ARG A 68 -5.55 16.29 -16.77
C ARG A 68 -4.19 16.96 -16.69
N GLN A 69 -3.98 17.82 -15.70
CA GLN A 69 -2.77 18.61 -15.60
C GLN A 69 -1.61 17.81 -14.99
N GLU A 70 -0.38 18.08 -15.46
CA GLU A 70 0.80 17.37 -14.96
C GLU A 70 1.11 17.73 -13.50
N HIS A 71 0.87 18.97 -13.06
CA HIS A 71 1.06 19.34 -11.66
C HIS A 71 0.11 18.57 -10.75
N THR A 72 -1.15 18.36 -11.17
CA THR A 72 -2.12 17.58 -10.41
C THR A 72 -1.76 16.10 -10.41
N ARG A 73 -1.36 15.52 -11.56
CA ARG A 73 -0.90 14.13 -11.61
C ARG A 73 0.33 13.90 -10.74
N ARG A 74 1.29 14.84 -10.72
CA ARG A 74 2.43 14.80 -9.81
C ARG A 74 1.97 14.85 -8.36
N TRP A 75 1.05 15.75 -8.03
CA TRP A 75 0.53 15.87 -6.68
C TRP A 75 -0.25 14.62 -6.23
N SER A 76 -1.13 14.11 -7.09
CA SER A 76 -1.85 12.85 -6.92
C SER A 76 -0.90 11.69 -6.63
N ARG A 77 0.17 11.50 -7.43
CA ARG A 77 1.19 10.45 -7.17
C ARG A 77 1.87 10.59 -5.80
N ILE A 78 2.19 11.82 -5.39
CA ILE A 78 2.81 12.06 -4.08
C ILE A 78 1.84 11.72 -2.96
N VAL A 79 0.59 12.17 -3.07
CA VAL A 79 -0.42 11.96 -2.04
C VAL A 79 -0.82 10.51 -1.96
N ASP A 80 -1.09 9.87 -3.10
CA ASP A 80 -1.46 8.46 -3.20
C ASP A 80 -0.41 7.55 -2.57
N GLY A 81 0.87 7.78 -2.87
CA GLY A 81 2.00 7.02 -2.30
C GLY A 81 2.32 7.30 -0.83
N ALA A 82 1.71 8.30 -0.19
CA ALA A 82 1.91 8.62 1.22
C ALA A 82 1.09 7.73 2.15
N ASP A 83 1.67 7.33 3.28
CA ASP A 83 1.00 6.56 4.34
C ASP A 83 0.43 7.44 5.46
N GLY A 84 0.80 8.72 5.49
CA GLY A 84 0.36 9.71 6.46
C GLY A 84 1.01 11.08 6.21
N PHE A 85 0.45 12.10 6.85
CA PHE A 85 0.91 13.48 6.70
C PHE A 85 1.19 14.14 8.05
N VAL A 86 2.22 14.97 8.09
CA VAL A 86 2.40 15.98 9.13
C VAL A 86 2.36 17.35 8.46
N PHE A 87 1.29 18.10 8.71
CA PHE A 87 1.12 19.45 8.18
C PHE A 87 1.84 20.46 9.07
N VAL A 88 2.90 21.08 8.54
CA VAL A 88 3.62 22.18 9.18
C VAL A 88 2.99 23.49 8.71
N THR A 89 2.14 24.10 9.53
CA THR A 89 1.21 25.14 9.08
C THR A 89 1.24 26.43 9.92
N PRO A 90 1.40 27.61 9.31
CA PRO A 90 1.14 28.87 10.00
C PRO A 90 -0.36 29.10 10.17
N GLU A 91 -0.71 30.10 10.99
CA GLU A 91 -2.04 30.70 10.97
C GLU A 91 -2.03 32.06 10.27
N TYR A 92 -2.95 32.22 9.31
CA TYR A 92 -3.21 33.48 8.62
C TYR A 92 -4.66 33.88 8.84
N ASN A 93 -4.89 35.08 9.39
CA ASN A 93 -6.21 35.66 9.59
C ASN A 93 -7.22 34.68 10.22
N TYR A 94 -6.83 34.05 11.34
CA TYR A 94 -7.66 33.06 12.07
C TYR A 94 -7.96 31.75 11.31
N GLY A 95 -7.26 31.47 10.22
CA GLY A 95 -7.48 30.27 9.41
C GLY A 95 -6.20 29.61 8.91
N MET A 96 -6.38 28.47 8.24
CA MET A 96 -5.32 27.82 7.50
C MET A 96 -4.90 28.65 6.27
N PRO A 97 -3.67 28.48 5.77
CA PRO A 97 -3.23 29.15 4.55
C PRO A 97 -4.07 28.76 3.34
N ALA A 98 -4.32 29.72 2.45
CA ALA A 98 -4.99 29.47 1.17
C ALA A 98 -4.27 28.41 0.33
N THR A 99 -2.95 28.36 0.40
CA THR A 99 -2.10 27.36 -0.27
C THR A 99 -2.40 25.94 0.20
N LEU A 100 -2.56 25.72 1.52
CA LEU A 100 -2.93 24.42 2.07
C LEU A 100 -4.32 24.00 1.59
N LYS A 101 -5.29 24.91 1.67
CA LYS A 101 -6.65 24.64 1.18
C LYS A 101 -6.65 24.28 -0.30
N ASN A 102 -5.95 25.06 -1.11
CA ASN A 102 -5.82 24.82 -2.55
C ASN A 102 -5.24 23.43 -2.83
N ALA A 103 -4.13 23.04 -2.19
CA ALA A 103 -3.55 21.71 -2.39
C ALA A 103 -4.45 20.56 -1.94
N LEU A 104 -5.25 20.75 -0.88
CA LEU A 104 -6.26 19.78 -0.45
C LEU A 104 -7.38 19.66 -1.49
N ASP A 105 -7.81 20.77 -2.08
CA ASP A 105 -8.92 20.84 -3.05
C ASP A 105 -8.59 20.21 -4.41
N TYR A 106 -7.31 20.04 -4.76
CA TYR A 106 -6.93 19.39 -6.03
C TYR A 106 -7.27 17.90 -6.11
N LEU A 107 -7.41 17.22 -4.96
CA LEU A 107 -7.49 15.75 -4.90
C LEU A 107 -8.67 15.28 -4.04
N GLY A 108 -9.06 14.03 -4.21
CA GLY A 108 -10.22 13.44 -3.54
C GLY A 108 -9.89 12.09 -2.92
N PRO A 109 -10.09 10.99 -3.65
CA PRO A 109 -9.91 9.63 -3.14
C PRO A 109 -8.51 9.37 -2.57
N GLU A 110 -7.48 10.06 -3.08
CA GLU A 110 -6.08 9.88 -2.66
C GLU A 110 -5.87 10.24 -1.18
N TRP A 111 -6.72 11.08 -0.59
CA TRP A 111 -6.59 11.48 0.81
C TRP A 111 -7.08 10.43 1.81
N ALA A 112 -7.98 9.55 1.39
CA ALA A 112 -8.77 8.74 2.29
C ALA A 112 -7.93 7.80 3.17
N TRP A 113 -8.32 7.69 4.44
CA TRP A 113 -7.77 6.77 5.44
C TRP A 113 -6.28 6.97 5.76
N LYS A 114 -5.75 8.16 5.46
CA LYS A 114 -4.39 8.58 5.83
C LYS A 114 -4.44 9.38 7.14
N PRO A 115 -3.63 9.03 8.15
CA PRO A 115 -3.49 9.86 9.34
C PRO A 115 -2.91 11.24 9.04
N ALA A 116 -3.36 12.25 9.77
CA ALA A 116 -2.94 13.64 9.63
C ALA A 116 -2.53 14.26 10.99
N GLY A 117 -1.24 14.45 11.20
CA GLY A 117 -0.68 15.22 12.32
C GLY A 117 -0.53 16.70 11.96
N PHE A 118 -0.52 17.56 12.97
CA PHE A 118 -0.34 19.00 12.80
C PHE A 118 0.77 19.55 13.69
N VAL A 119 1.67 20.31 13.06
CA VAL A 119 2.67 21.16 13.74
C VAL A 119 2.37 22.60 13.33
N SER A 120 1.67 23.33 14.19
CA SER A 120 1.24 24.69 13.90
C SER A 120 2.15 25.72 14.54
N TYR A 121 2.24 26.89 13.91
CA TYR A 121 2.96 28.02 14.50
C TYR A 121 2.24 29.35 14.25
N GLY A 122 2.43 30.29 15.18
CA GLY A 122 1.82 31.61 15.11
C GLY A 122 2.13 32.47 16.33
N HIS A 123 1.44 33.59 16.46
CA HIS A 123 1.59 34.47 17.62
C HIS A 123 0.72 33.97 18.79
N THR A 124 -0.41 34.61 19.06
CA THR A 124 -1.22 34.37 20.25
C THR A 124 -1.74 32.93 20.40
N SER A 125 -2.22 32.32 19.31
CA SER A 125 -2.83 30.99 19.32
C SER A 125 -1.85 29.84 19.07
N ALA A 126 -0.56 30.13 18.82
CA ALA A 126 0.40 29.15 18.32
C ALA A 126 -0.06 28.41 17.03
N GLY A 127 -0.96 29.02 16.27
CA GLY A 127 -1.53 28.46 15.04
C GLY A 127 -2.67 27.45 15.24
N THR A 128 -3.16 27.26 16.45
CA THR A 128 -4.19 26.25 16.75
C THR A 128 -5.53 26.50 16.04
N ARG A 129 -5.88 27.75 15.70
CA ARG A 129 -7.12 28.03 14.96
C ARG A 129 -7.03 27.59 13.51
N ALA A 130 -5.85 27.73 12.89
CA ALA A 130 -5.59 27.15 11.58
C ALA A 130 -5.77 25.63 11.57
N VAL A 131 -5.33 24.95 12.64
CA VAL A 131 -5.54 23.51 12.79
C VAL A 131 -7.03 23.17 12.89
N GLN A 132 -7.81 23.89 13.70
CA GLN A 132 -9.25 23.63 13.80
C GLN A 132 -9.99 23.86 12.49
N HIS A 133 -9.62 24.90 11.74
CA HIS A 133 -10.16 25.14 10.41
C HIS A 133 -9.77 24.02 9.44
N ALA A 134 -8.49 23.60 9.41
CA ALA A 134 -8.03 22.51 8.55
C ALA A 134 -8.72 21.17 8.88
N LYS A 135 -8.99 20.89 10.16
CA LYS A 135 -9.66 19.66 10.62
C LYS A 135 -11.03 19.46 9.97
N GLN A 136 -11.79 20.52 9.68
CA GLN A 136 -13.07 20.42 8.97
C GLN A 136 -12.90 19.93 7.53
N VAL A 137 -11.84 20.38 6.85
CA VAL A 137 -11.56 20.01 5.46
C VAL A 137 -10.98 18.61 5.34
N VAL A 138 -9.94 18.30 6.12
CA VAL A 138 -9.27 17.00 6.03
C VAL A 138 -10.20 15.84 6.42
N THR A 139 -11.11 16.04 7.38
CA THR A 139 -12.10 15.02 7.74
C THR A 139 -13.12 14.77 6.63
N THR A 140 -13.52 15.81 5.89
CA THR A 140 -14.38 15.67 4.70
C THR A 140 -13.70 14.85 3.60
N LEU A 141 -12.38 15.00 3.46
CA LEU A 141 -11.54 14.21 2.55
C LEU A 141 -11.18 12.81 3.11
N ARG A 142 -11.79 12.41 4.23
CA ARG A 142 -11.56 11.13 4.93
C ARG A 142 -10.12 10.91 5.41
N LEU A 143 -9.33 11.97 5.57
CA LEU A 143 -8.12 11.90 6.40
C LEU A 143 -8.54 11.71 7.87
N VAL A 144 -7.65 11.09 8.65
CA VAL A 144 -7.87 10.84 10.08
C VAL A 144 -6.98 11.77 10.89
N PRO A 145 -7.46 12.97 11.29
CA PRO A 145 -6.63 13.91 12.04
C PRO A 145 -6.35 13.39 13.46
N LEU A 146 -5.11 13.54 13.90
CA LEU A 146 -4.71 13.17 15.25
C LEU A 146 -5.30 14.09 16.32
N GLY A 147 -5.46 13.54 17.52
CA GLY A 147 -5.77 14.31 18.72
C GLY A 147 -4.57 15.16 19.14
N ALA A 148 -3.39 14.55 19.19
CA ALA A 148 -2.14 15.23 19.52
C ALA A 148 -1.73 16.25 18.45
N THR A 149 -1.27 17.42 18.88
CA THR A 149 -0.78 18.51 18.03
C THR A 149 0.43 19.18 18.66
N VAL A 150 1.41 19.59 17.86
CA VAL A 150 2.50 20.46 18.32
C VAL A 150 2.14 21.90 17.96
N ALA A 151 2.05 22.79 18.95
CA ALA A 151 1.69 24.18 18.75
C ALA A 151 2.82 25.10 19.23
N LEU A 152 3.38 25.89 18.33
CA LEU A 152 4.56 26.72 18.55
C LEU A 152 4.18 28.21 18.54
N ARG A 153 4.27 28.87 19.70
CA ARG A 153 4.28 30.35 19.70
C ARG A 153 5.63 30.83 19.21
N ILE A 154 5.62 31.69 18.20
CA ILE A 154 6.85 32.20 17.57
C ILE A 154 7.77 32.85 18.62
N ALA A 155 7.21 33.66 19.53
CA ALA A 155 7.99 34.32 20.57
C ALA A 155 8.69 33.35 21.55
N ASP A 156 8.14 32.15 21.76
CA ASP A 156 8.72 31.15 22.67
C ASP A 156 9.70 30.21 21.95
N ALA A 157 9.65 30.17 20.63
CA ALA A 157 10.41 29.24 19.79
C ALA A 157 11.62 29.91 19.13
N MET A 158 11.82 31.21 19.34
CA MET A 158 12.93 31.98 18.81
C MET A 158 13.92 32.33 19.92
N GLN A 159 15.21 32.09 19.68
CA GLN A 159 16.33 32.48 20.55
C GLN A 159 17.44 33.08 19.69
N GLU A 160 17.83 34.33 19.95
CA GLU A 160 18.90 35.02 19.19
C GLU A 160 18.72 34.90 17.66
N ASP A 161 17.50 35.17 17.18
CA ASP A 161 17.09 35.04 15.76
C ASP A 161 17.17 33.62 15.16
N ARG A 162 17.33 32.59 16.00
CA ARG A 162 17.32 31.18 15.58
C ARG A 162 16.06 30.48 16.07
N PHE A 163 15.52 29.60 15.23
CA PHE A 163 14.44 28.72 15.62
C PHE A 163 14.98 27.63 16.56
N ALA A 164 14.63 27.73 17.84
CA ALA A 164 15.10 26.88 18.93
C ALA A 164 13.96 26.63 19.94
N PRO A 165 12.98 25.78 19.60
CA PRO A 165 11.87 25.49 20.49
C PRO A 165 12.32 24.71 21.74
N ALA A 166 11.62 24.91 22.85
CA ALA A 166 11.90 24.20 24.10
C ALA A 166 11.72 22.66 23.95
N ALA A 167 12.44 21.89 24.78
CA ALA A 167 12.46 20.42 24.76
C ALA A 167 11.07 19.76 24.77
N ARG A 168 10.11 20.32 25.50
CA ARG A 168 8.70 19.86 25.53
C ARG A 168 8.05 19.76 24.13
N HIS A 169 8.48 20.56 23.17
CA HIS A 169 7.96 20.49 21.79
C HIS A 169 8.54 19.30 21.03
N ALA A 170 9.79 18.93 21.30
CA ALA A 170 10.38 17.71 20.76
C ALA A 170 9.67 16.47 21.32
N GLU A 171 9.43 16.41 22.63
CA GLU A 171 8.65 15.33 23.26
C GLU A 171 7.24 15.21 22.67
N ALA A 172 6.56 16.34 22.43
CA ALA A 172 5.25 16.34 21.78
C ALA A 172 5.31 15.86 20.32
N ALA A 173 6.36 16.22 19.58
CA ALA A 173 6.57 15.76 18.21
C ALA A 173 6.83 14.24 18.16
N GLU A 174 7.56 13.69 19.12
CA GLU A 174 7.80 12.24 19.25
C GLU A 174 6.49 11.49 19.50
N GLY A 175 5.66 12.00 20.42
CA GLY A 175 4.33 11.44 20.66
C GLY A 175 3.44 11.48 19.40
N LEU A 176 3.48 12.59 18.67
CA LEU A 176 2.74 12.77 17.41
C LEU A 176 3.20 11.74 16.35
N LEU A 177 4.50 11.56 16.15
CA LEU A 177 5.02 10.59 15.18
C LEU A 177 4.64 9.15 15.55
N SER A 178 4.78 8.78 16.81
CA SER A 178 4.42 7.45 17.31
C SER A 178 2.94 7.13 17.07
N GLU A 179 2.05 8.08 17.38
CA GLU A 179 0.62 7.93 17.11
C GLU A 179 0.32 7.86 15.61
N LEU A 180 0.95 8.72 14.80
CA LEU A 180 0.79 8.75 13.35
C LEU A 180 1.17 7.40 12.73
N VAL A 181 2.36 6.88 13.03
CA VAL A 181 2.85 5.59 12.53
C VAL A 181 1.92 4.45 12.93
N ARG A 182 1.48 4.42 14.19
CA ARG A 182 0.55 3.40 14.68
C ARG A 182 -0.75 3.39 13.88
N LEU A 183 -1.34 4.57 13.65
CA LEU A 183 -2.57 4.69 12.86
C LEU A 183 -2.34 4.40 11.38
N SER A 184 -1.18 4.78 10.82
CA SER A 184 -0.85 4.51 9.42
C SER A 184 -0.83 3.00 9.15
N ARG A 185 -0.25 2.20 10.07
CA ARG A 185 -0.27 0.74 10.02
C ARG A 185 -1.69 0.17 10.18
N ALA A 186 -2.43 0.65 11.18
CA ALA A 186 -3.77 0.15 11.48
C ALA A 186 -4.78 0.41 10.33
N LEU A 187 -4.64 1.54 9.63
CA LEU A 187 -5.53 1.93 8.53
C LEU A 187 -5.06 1.45 7.15
N ALA A 188 -3.89 0.80 7.06
CA ALA A 188 -3.36 0.32 5.79
C ALA A 188 -4.35 -0.58 5.01
N PRO A 189 -5.08 -1.53 5.63
CA PRO A 189 -6.03 -2.36 4.90
C PRO A 189 -7.16 -1.57 4.22
N LEU A 190 -7.60 -0.45 4.81
CA LEU A 190 -8.62 0.40 4.22
C LEU A 190 -8.10 1.14 2.98
N ARG A 191 -6.82 1.53 2.98
CA ARG A 191 -6.15 2.16 1.83
C ARG A 191 -5.90 1.16 0.72
N GLU A 192 -5.40 -0.03 1.06
CA GLU A 192 -5.15 -1.08 0.07
C GLU A 192 -6.45 -1.54 -0.62
N HIS A 193 -7.55 -1.67 0.13
CA HIS A 193 -8.84 -2.05 -0.43
C HIS A 193 -9.38 -1.03 -1.45
N GLY A 194 -9.18 0.27 -1.18
CA GLY A 194 -9.65 1.36 -2.04
C GLY A 194 -8.75 1.72 -3.21
N HIS A 195 -7.58 1.07 -3.36
CA HIS A 195 -6.62 1.37 -4.41
C HIS A 195 -7.15 0.95 -5.79
N ALA A 196 -6.83 1.72 -6.84
CA ALA A 196 -7.33 1.46 -8.20
C ALA A 196 -6.92 0.08 -8.76
N ASP A 197 -5.77 -0.45 -8.30
CA ASP A 197 -5.23 -1.75 -8.72
C ASP A 197 -5.81 -2.93 -7.91
N SER A 198 -6.66 -2.66 -6.93
CA SER A 198 -7.32 -3.68 -6.12
C SER A 198 -8.62 -4.15 -6.77
N ALA A 199 -8.83 -5.46 -6.79
CA ALA A 199 -10.06 -6.08 -7.26
C ALA A 199 -10.83 -6.71 -6.11
N ALA A 200 -12.17 -6.69 -6.16
CA ALA A 200 -12.99 -7.37 -5.17
C ALA A 200 -12.70 -8.89 -5.15
N GLY A 201 -12.52 -9.43 -3.95
CA GLY A 201 -12.31 -10.86 -3.73
C GLY A 201 -13.62 -11.65 -3.58
N PRO A 202 -13.54 -12.99 -3.44
CA PRO A 202 -14.71 -13.87 -3.38
C PRO A 202 -15.43 -13.85 -2.02
N LEU A 203 -14.79 -13.31 -0.98
CA LEU A 203 -15.40 -13.17 0.34
C LEU A 203 -15.77 -11.71 0.62
N PRO A 204 -16.85 -11.44 1.38
CA PRO A 204 -17.17 -10.08 1.81
C PRO A 204 -15.98 -9.40 2.49
N GLY A 205 -15.67 -8.17 2.07
CA GLY A 205 -14.53 -7.38 2.55
C GLY A 205 -13.15 -7.84 2.06
N SER A 206 -13.05 -8.96 1.33
CA SER A 206 -11.77 -9.37 0.73
C SER A 206 -11.47 -8.61 -0.54
N TYR A 207 -10.18 -8.38 -0.78
CA TYR A 207 -9.66 -7.72 -1.97
C TYR A 207 -8.41 -8.42 -2.44
N ALA A 208 -8.15 -8.36 -3.74
CA ALA A 208 -6.94 -8.89 -4.34
C ALA A 208 -6.10 -7.77 -4.93
N ARG A 209 -4.79 -7.87 -4.70
CA ARG A 209 -3.79 -6.97 -5.26
C ARG A 209 -2.56 -7.75 -5.70
N ARG A 210 -1.72 -7.10 -6.49
CA ARG A 210 -0.38 -7.64 -6.77
C ARG A 210 0.43 -7.68 -5.47
N LEU A 211 1.13 -8.78 -5.26
CA LEU A 211 2.13 -8.91 -4.20
C LEU A 211 3.49 -8.46 -4.74
N GLY A 212 4.20 -7.70 -3.92
CA GLY A 212 5.54 -7.19 -4.21
C GLY A 212 6.58 -7.67 -3.18
N PRO A 213 7.85 -7.27 -3.34
CA PRO A 213 8.95 -7.65 -2.45
C PRO A 213 8.68 -7.45 -0.95
N ASP A 214 7.96 -6.40 -0.57
CA ASP A 214 7.64 -6.09 0.83
C ASP A 214 6.57 -6.99 1.47
N ASP A 215 5.90 -7.81 0.65
CA ASP A 215 4.95 -8.82 1.12
C ASP A 215 5.65 -10.16 1.43
N ALA A 216 6.95 -10.29 1.17
CA ALA A 216 7.69 -11.54 1.32
C ALA A 216 7.53 -12.23 2.69
N PRO A 217 7.54 -11.51 3.84
CA PRO A 217 7.31 -12.15 5.13
C PRO A 217 5.92 -12.79 5.26
N GLU A 218 4.87 -12.10 4.81
CA GLU A 218 3.48 -12.59 4.86
C GLU A 218 3.29 -13.80 3.95
N VAL A 219 3.88 -13.73 2.75
CA VAL A 219 3.91 -14.84 1.80
C VAL A 219 4.65 -16.05 2.37
N THR A 220 5.80 -15.83 3.03
CA THR A 220 6.60 -16.90 3.65
C THR A 220 5.81 -17.62 4.73
N VAL A 221 5.15 -16.87 5.62
CA VAL A 221 4.32 -17.45 6.68
C VAL A 221 3.17 -18.26 6.08
N LEU A 222 2.39 -17.66 5.17
CA LEU A 222 1.26 -18.35 4.56
C LEU A 222 1.71 -19.59 3.78
N GLN A 223 2.82 -19.50 3.03
CA GLN A 223 3.39 -20.62 2.30
C GLN A 223 3.73 -21.77 3.24
N ARG A 224 4.44 -21.52 4.34
CA ARG A 224 4.77 -22.58 5.30
C ARG A 224 3.53 -23.24 5.90
N CYS A 225 2.49 -22.46 6.21
CA CYS A 225 1.22 -23.01 6.68
C CYS A 225 0.52 -23.87 5.61
N CYS A 226 0.56 -23.47 4.34
CA CYS A 226 -0.13 -24.17 3.26
C CYS A 226 0.51 -25.51 2.89
N TRP A 227 1.85 -25.60 2.95
CA TRP A 227 2.62 -26.79 2.58
C TRP A 227 2.83 -27.79 3.72
N MET A 228 2.45 -27.45 4.95
CA MET A 228 2.58 -28.37 6.10
C MET A 228 1.76 -29.65 5.92
N GLU A 229 0.53 -29.56 5.40
CA GLU A 229 -0.28 -30.74 5.13
C GLU A 229 0.33 -31.64 4.05
N GLU A 230 1.00 -31.05 3.04
CA GLU A 230 1.71 -31.82 2.02
C GLU A 230 2.91 -32.55 2.63
N ALA A 231 3.64 -31.90 3.55
CA ALA A 231 4.72 -32.54 4.29
C ALA A 231 4.24 -33.73 5.12
N LEU A 232 3.12 -33.57 5.83
CA LEU A 232 2.51 -34.64 6.61
C LEU A 232 2.01 -35.78 5.73
N ALA A 233 1.41 -35.47 4.57
CA ALA A 233 0.90 -36.48 3.65
C ALA A 233 2.01 -37.31 2.98
N ASN A 234 3.20 -36.73 2.79
CA ASN A 234 4.35 -37.38 2.17
C ASN A 234 5.41 -37.84 3.20
N ASP A 235 5.12 -37.73 4.50
CA ASP A 235 6.03 -38.05 5.61
C ASP A 235 7.45 -37.43 5.44
N THR A 236 7.50 -36.18 4.99
CA THR A 236 8.77 -35.48 4.74
C THR A 236 8.65 -33.98 4.92
N LEU A 237 9.62 -33.38 5.63
CA LEU A 237 9.77 -31.93 5.70
C LEU A 237 10.68 -31.38 4.59
N ALA A 238 11.25 -32.23 3.72
CA ALA A 238 12.15 -31.83 2.65
C ALA A 238 11.42 -31.22 1.43
N ILE A 239 10.39 -30.41 1.70
CA ILE A 239 9.63 -29.69 0.68
C ILE A 239 10.26 -28.30 0.51
N PRO A 240 10.70 -27.89 -0.70
CA PRO A 240 11.39 -26.62 -0.91
C PRO A 240 10.65 -25.40 -0.34
N ALA A 241 9.32 -25.37 -0.45
CA ALA A 241 8.48 -24.29 0.06
C ALA A 241 8.53 -24.10 1.59
N LEU A 242 8.95 -25.12 2.35
CA LEU A 242 9.11 -25.01 3.81
C LEU A 242 10.45 -24.38 4.21
N HIS A 243 11.46 -24.48 3.34
CA HIS A 243 12.84 -24.06 3.63
C HIS A 243 13.22 -22.69 3.05
N GLU A 244 12.46 -22.17 2.08
CA GLU A 244 12.73 -20.84 1.54
C GLU A 244 12.70 -19.77 2.65
N SER A 245 13.72 -18.93 2.60
CA SER A 245 13.89 -17.73 3.40
C SER A 245 13.01 -16.58 2.88
N PRO A 246 12.72 -15.56 3.71
CA PRO A 246 12.05 -14.35 3.25
C PRO A 246 12.77 -13.66 2.07
N ASP A 247 14.10 -13.76 1.98
CA ASP A 247 14.88 -13.15 0.89
C ASP A 247 14.74 -13.91 -0.43
N GLU A 248 14.70 -15.25 -0.39
CA GLU A 248 14.36 -16.04 -1.57
C GLU A 248 12.92 -15.79 -2.03
N VAL A 249 12.00 -15.63 -1.07
CA VAL A 249 10.61 -15.24 -1.36
C VAL A 249 10.54 -13.85 -2.00
N ARG A 250 11.30 -12.90 -1.49
CA ARG A 250 11.44 -11.56 -2.06
C ARG A 250 11.97 -11.60 -3.50
N ALA A 251 12.98 -12.43 -3.75
CA ALA A 251 13.57 -12.58 -5.08
C ALA A 251 12.51 -13.07 -6.09
N TRP A 252 11.82 -14.19 -5.79
CA TRP A 252 10.85 -14.69 -6.77
C TRP A 252 9.58 -13.84 -6.85
N LEU A 253 9.20 -13.06 -5.84
CA LEU A 253 8.11 -12.06 -5.96
C LEU A 253 8.44 -10.93 -6.95
N THR A 254 9.72 -10.71 -7.23
CA THR A 254 10.18 -9.78 -8.28
C THR A 254 10.05 -10.42 -9.66
N ASP A 255 10.44 -11.69 -9.78
CA ASP A 255 10.45 -12.42 -11.06
C ASP A 255 9.07 -12.94 -11.48
N TRP A 256 8.20 -13.25 -10.52
CA TRP A 256 6.87 -13.81 -10.77
C TRP A 256 5.79 -12.78 -10.53
N ARG A 257 4.80 -12.74 -11.44
CA ARG A 257 3.60 -11.97 -11.20
C ARG A 257 2.71 -12.73 -10.22
N THR A 258 2.59 -12.20 -9.01
CA THR A 258 1.86 -12.85 -7.93
C THR A 258 0.65 -12.04 -7.52
N THR A 259 -0.52 -12.67 -7.50
CA THR A 259 -1.78 -12.09 -7.00
C THR A 259 -2.03 -12.61 -5.60
N GLY A 260 -2.19 -11.71 -4.63
CA GLY A 260 -2.53 -12.04 -3.25
C GLY A 260 -3.97 -11.63 -2.94
N LEU A 261 -4.68 -12.48 -2.22
CA LEU A 261 -6.02 -12.21 -1.70
C LEU A 261 -5.91 -11.85 -0.21
N TRP A 262 -6.42 -10.68 0.15
CA TRP A 262 -6.36 -10.11 1.48
C TRP A 262 -7.75 -9.88 2.06
N ARG A 263 -7.84 -9.81 3.39
CA ARG A 263 -8.99 -9.27 4.11
C ARG A 263 -8.52 -8.71 5.44
N ASP A 264 -8.86 -7.46 5.73
CA ASP A 264 -8.54 -6.78 6.99
C ASP A 264 -7.05 -6.89 7.39
N GLY A 265 -6.15 -6.80 6.40
CA GLY A 265 -4.70 -6.89 6.61
C GLY A 265 -4.14 -8.31 6.74
N ARG A 266 -4.97 -9.35 6.60
CA ARG A 266 -4.54 -10.75 6.58
C ARG A 266 -4.46 -11.29 5.15
N LEU A 267 -3.33 -11.88 4.79
CA LEU A 267 -3.18 -12.62 3.53
C LEU A 267 -3.91 -13.97 3.64
N LEU A 268 -4.93 -14.18 2.81
CA LEU A 268 -5.79 -15.37 2.81
C LEU A 268 -5.32 -16.43 1.82
N GLY A 269 -4.65 -16.00 0.76
CA GLY A 269 -4.22 -16.86 -0.34
C GLY A 269 -3.38 -16.10 -1.35
N PHE A 270 -2.62 -16.80 -2.16
CA PHE A 270 -1.94 -16.22 -3.32
C PHE A 270 -1.81 -17.22 -4.45
N VAL A 271 -1.59 -16.69 -5.66
CA VAL A 271 -1.21 -17.49 -6.82
C VAL A 271 -0.15 -16.74 -7.61
N ARG A 272 0.88 -17.46 -8.04
CA ARG A 272 1.95 -16.88 -8.88
C ARG A 272 1.87 -17.38 -10.31
N THR A 273 2.16 -16.48 -11.23
CA THR A 273 2.14 -16.74 -12.68
C THR A 273 3.40 -16.19 -13.34
N ARG A 274 3.87 -16.87 -14.39
CA ARG A 274 5.00 -16.44 -15.22
C ARG A 274 4.77 -16.86 -16.66
N ARG A 275 4.96 -15.94 -17.60
CA ARG A 275 4.93 -16.27 -19.03
C ARG A 275 6.27 -16.89 -19.43
N ASN A 276 6.22 -17.96 -20.21
CA ASN A 276 7.38 -18.64 -20.76
C ASN A 276 7.10 -18.97 -22.23
N GLY A 277 7.62 -18.13 -23.14
CA GLY A 277 7.27 -18.20 -24.55
C GLY A 277 5.76 -18.07 -24.77
N ALA A 278 5.16 -19.06 -25.43
CA ALA A 278 3.73 -19.10 -25.71
C ALA A 278 2.87 -19.65 -24.56
N ASP A 279 3.47 -20.09 -23.45
CA ASP A 279 2.77 -20.77 -22.36
C ASP A 279 2.72 -19.89 -21.10
N LEU A 280 1.62 -19.96 -20.35
CA LEU A 280 1.53 -19.38 -19.00
C LEU A 280 1.80 -20.48 -17.97
N HIS A 281 2.82 -20.29 -17.13
CA HIS A 281 3.05 -21.17 -15.99
C HIS A 281 2.33 -20.63 -14.76
N VAL A 282 1.43 -21.43 -14.20
CA VAL A 282 0.89 -21.23 -12.86
C VAL A 282 1.76 -22.02 -11.90
N GLY A 283 2.41 -21.31 -11.00
CA GLY A 283 3.24 -21.92 -9.96
C GLY A 283 2.41 -22.22 -8.71
N ARG A 284 2.97 -21.85 -7.55
CA ARG A 284 2.34 -22.01 -6.25
C ARG A 284 0.97 -21.33 -6.18
N LEU A 285 -0.04 -22.11 -5.80
CA LEU A 285 -1.36 -21.66 -5.39
C LEU A 285 -1.55 -22.02 -3.93
N ALA A 286 -1.70 -21.01 -3.09
CA ALA A 286 -1.77 -21.15 -1.64
C ALA A 286 -3.12 -20.62 -1.13
N VAL A 287 -3.74 -21.35 -0.21
CA VAL A 287 -4.93 -20.91 0.52
C VAL A 287 -4.78 -21.28 1.98
N ALA A 288 -4.95 -20.28 2.85
CA ALA A 288 -4.86 -20.43 4.29
C ALA A 288 -5.70 -21.65 4.76
N PRO A 289 -5.12 -22.57 5.57
CA PRO A 289 -5.78 -23.81 5.93
C PRO A 289 -7.19 -23.67 6.51
N ASP A 290 -7.41 -22.65 7.35
CA ASP A 290 -8.70 -22.34 7.99
C ASP A 290 -9.79 -21.80 7.03
N LEU A 291 -9.42 -21.42 5.80
CA LEU A 291 -10.34 -20.85 4.79
C LEU A 291 -10.55 -21.76 3.58
N ARG A 292 -10.04 -22.98 3.65
CA ARG A 292 -10.20 -24.00 2.64
C ARG A 292 -11.67 -24.40 2.45
N GLY A 293 -12.03 -24.77 1.23
CA GLY A 293 -13.41 -25.16 0.88
C GLY A 293 -14.36 -23.98 0.67
N ARG A 294 -13.89 -22.73 0.80
CA ARG A 294 -14.68 -21.50 0.61
C ARG A 294 -14.59 -20.91 -0.80
N GLY A 295 -14.22 -21.72 -1.79
CA GLY A 295 -14.08 -21.27 -3.19
C GLY A 295 -12.83 -20.42 -3.50
N ILE A 296 -12.03 -20.01 -2.51
CA ILE A 296 -10.84 -19.15 -2.70
C ILE A 296 -9.85 -19.74 -3.72
N GLY A 297 -9.54 -21.03 -3.62
CA GLY A 297 -8.57 -21.67 -4.51
C GLY A 297 -9.01 -21.67 -5.98
N ARG A 298 -10.31 -21.88 -6.23
CA ARG A 298 -10.88 -21.75 -7.58
C ARG A 298 -10.77 -20.31 -8.07
N TRP A 299 -11.19 -19.35 -7.24
CA TRP A 299 -11.15 -17.94 -7.58
C TRP A 299 -9.74 -17.44 -7.91
N LEU A 300 -8.73 -17.85 -7.12
CA LEU A 300 -7.33 -17.54 -7.40
C LEU A 300 -6.87 -18.16 -8.72
N LEU A 301 -7.24 -19.42 -8.97
CA LEU A 301 -6.92 -20.08 -10.24
C LEU A 301 -7.54 -19.33 -11.42
N ASP A 302 -8.82 -18.96 -11.36
CA ASP A 302 -9.50 -18.18 -12.41
C ASP A 302 -8.77 -16.86 -12.70
N ARG A 303 -8.24 -16.19 -11.66
CA ARG A 303 -7.40 -14.99 -11.84
C ARG A 303 -6.04 -15.27 -12.46
N ALA A 304 -5.42 -16.40 -12.12
CA ALA A 304 -4.19 -16.83 -12.77
C ALA A 304 -4.44 -17.15 -14.25
N GLU A 305 -5.54 -17.82 -14.58
CA GLU A 305 -5.91 -18.13 -15.96
C GLU A 305 -6.19 -16.87 -16.79
N SER A 306 -6.85 -15.86 -16.19
CA SER A 306 -7.10 -14.57 -16.83
C SER A 306 -5.80 -13.85 -17.23
N ALA A 307 -4.71 -14.07 -16.48
CA ALA A 307 -3.40 -13.52 -16.83
C ALA A 307 -2.75 -14.21 -18.04
N GLY A 308 -3.34 -15.29 -18.54
CA GLY A 308 -2.90 -16.09 -19.69
C GLY A 308 -3.51 -15.67 -21.02
N GLU A 309 -4.22 -14.55 -21.09
CA GLU A 309 -4.73 -14.03 -22.37
C GLU A 309 -3.58 -13.87 -23.39
N GLY A 310 -3.77 -14.40 -24.60
CA GLY A 310 -2.74 -14.47 -25.64
C GLY A 310 -1.69 -15.56 -25.48
N CYS A 311 -1.74 -16.39 -24.43
CA CYS A 311 -0.97 -17.64 -24.36
C CYS A 311 -1.69 -18.76 -25.12
N ARG A 312 -0.95 -19.76 -25.58
CA ARG A 312 -1.47 -20.99 -26.20
C ARG A 312 -2.10 -21.93 -25.17
N ARG A 313 -1.45 -22.07 -24.02
CA ARG A 313 -1.86 -22.98 -22.94
C ARG A 313 -1.37 -22.49 -21.59
N ILE A 314 -2.01 -23.00 -20.55
CA ILE A 314 -1.64 -22.81 -19.16
C ILE A 314 -1.10 -24.14 -18.64
N VAL A 315 0.06 -24.09 -17.98
CA VAL A 315 0.77 -25.24 -17.42
C VAL A 315 0.91 -25.04 -15.92
N LEU A 316 0.65 -26.08 -15.14
CA LEU A 316 0.88 -26.09 -13.70
C LEU A 316 1.41 -27.44 -13.24
N SER A 317 2.04 -27.46 -12.08
CA SER A 317 2.63 -28.67 -11.48
C SER A 317 2.10 -28.85 -10.07
N THR A 318 1.79 -30.07 -9.68
CA THR A 318 1.35 -30.40 -8.31
C THR A 318 1.86 -31.78 -7.89
N GLY A 319 2.05 -32.03 -6.59
CA GLY A 319 2.48 -33.34 -6.11
C GLY A 319 1.47 -34.43 -6.46
N ALA A 320 1.95 -35.61 -6.85
CA ALA A 320 1.14 -36.76 -7.22
C ALA A 320 0.22 -37.24 -6.08
N ALA A 321 0.67 -37.08 -4.83
CA ALA A 321 -0.12 -37.38 -3.63
C ALA A 321 -1.14 -36.29 -3.27
N SER A 322 -1.11 -35.13 -3.94
CA SER A 322 -2.02 -34.00 -3.67
C SER A 322 -3.39 -34.19 -4.32
N HIS A 323 -4.11 -35.25 -3.94
CA HIS A 323 -5.42 -35.62 -4.51
C HIS A 323 -6.43 -34.47 -4.57
N ARG A 324 -6.42 -33.59 -3.55
CA ARG A 324 -7.29 -32.42 -3.49
C ARG A 324 -6.98 -31.40 -4.60
N ASN A 325 -5.69 -31.16 -4.87
CA ASN A 325 -5.25 -30.21 -5.89
C ASN A 325 -5.54 -30.78 -7.27
N LEU A 326 -5.22 -32.05 -7.50
CA LEU A 326 -5.55 -32.77 -8.73
C LEU A 326 -7.05 -32.68 -9.04
N ALA A 327 -7.91 -32.97 -8.05
CA ALA A 327 -9.36 -32.87 -8.22
C ALA A 327 -9.83 -31.43 -8.50
N LEU A 328 -9.20 -30.41 -7.91
CA LEU A 328 -9.48 -29.01 -8.23
C LEU A 328 -9.14 -28.70 -9.69
N TYR A 329 -7.92 -29.02 -10.13
CA TYR A 329 -7.44 -28.70 -11.47
C TYR A 329 -8.23 -29.46 -12.55
N GLN A 330 -8.49 -30.75 -12.37
CA GLN A 330 -9.30 -31.54 -13.31
C GLN A 330 -10.72 -30.97 -13.47
N ARG A 331 -11.36 -30.54 -12.38
CA ARG A 331 -12.66 -29.84 -12.44
C ARG A 331 -12.61 -28.49 -13.14
N GLN A 332 -11.43 -27.89 -13.31
CA GLN A 332 -11.24 -26.65 -14.07
C GLN A 332 -10.77 -26.91 -15.51
N GLY A 333 -10.77 -28.18 -15.96
CA GLY A 333 -10.45 -28.56 -17.33
C GLY A 333 -8.97 -28.78 -17.60
N TYR A 334 -8.15 -28.89 -16.55
CA TYR A 334 -6.75 -29.30 -16.71
C TYR A 334 -6.64 -30.80 -16.91
N VAL A 335 -5.83 -31.20 -17.88
CA VAL A 335 -5.52 -32.60 -18.18
C VAL A 335 -4.04 -32.89 -17.87
N PRO A 336 -3.70 -34.06 -17.31
CA PRO A 336 -2.30 -34.44 -17.11
C PRO A 336 -1.52 -34.49 -18.43
N LEU A 337 -0.26 -34.05 -18.43
CA LEU A 337 0.63 -34.24 -19.56
C LEU A 337 1.21 -35.68 -19.54
N PRO A 338 1.16 -36.42 -20.66
CA PRO A 338 1.88 -37.70 -20.77
C PRO A 338 3.39 -37.49 -20.57
N ASP A 339 4.06 -38.41 -19.87
CA ASP A 339 5.52 -38.52 -19.74
C ASP A 339 6.26 -37.42 -18.94
N THR A 340 5.60 -36.77 -17.97
CA THR A 340 6.24 -35.80 -17.05
C THR A 340 6.18 -36.21 -15.57
N ALA A 341 5.78 -37.46 -15.29
CA ALA A 341 5.76 -38.00 -13.94
C ALA A 341 7.19 -38.33 -13.47
N ASP A 342 7.97 -37.28 -13.21
CA ASP A 342 9.25 -37.39 -12.53
C ASP A 342 9.02 -37.21 -11.03
N ASP A 343 9.67 -38.04 -10.20
CA ASP A 343 9.81 -37.90 -8.75
C ASP A 343 8.59 -37.31 -8.00
N GLY A 344 7.41 -37.90 -8.19
CA GLY A 344 6.22 -37.57 -7.39
C GLY A 344 5.54 -36.23 -7.72
N VAL A 345 5.83 -35.61 -8.88
CA VAL A 345 5.13 -34.43 -9.39
C VAL A 345 4.31 -34.80 -10.64
N VAL A 346 3.16 -34.14 -10.81
CA VAL A 346 2.29 -34.27 -11.98
C VAL A 346 2.11 -32.91 -12.62
N ASP A 347 2.50 -32.79 -13.89
CA ASP A 347 2.22 -31.61 -14.70
C ASP A 347 0.84 -31.71 -15.35
N LEU A 348 0.07 -30.63 -15.29
CA LEU A 348 -1.22 -30.51 -15.93
C LEU A 348 -1.28 -29.30 -16.87
N VAL A 349 -2.04 -29.46 -17.94
CA VAL A 349 -2.20 -28.47 -19.01
C VAL A 349 -3.67 -28.14 -19.26
N LYS A 350 -3.95 -26.88 -19.57
CA LYS A 350 -5.24 -26.40 -20.08
C LYS A 350 -5.00 -25.51 -21.30
N ALA A 351 -5.68 -25.80 -22.42
CA ALA A 351 -5.63 -24.94 -23.59
C ALA A 351 -6.33 -23.60 -23.30
N VAL A 352 -5.74 -22.49 -23.72
CA VAL A 352 -6.41 -21.18 -23.70
C VAL A 352 -7.17 -21.08 -25.00
N LEU A 353 -8.51 -21.01 -24.93
CA LEU A 353 -9.32 -20.83 -26.12
C LEU A 353 -9.06 -19.43 -26.68
N VAL A 354 -8.45 -19.34 -27.86
CA VAL A 354 -8.40 -18.10 -28.64
C VAL A 354 -9.83 -17.83 -29.13
N PRO A 355 -10.43 -16.65 -28.89
CA PRO A 355 -11.71 -16.32 -29.50
C PRO A 355 -11.54 -16.44 -31.03
N THR A 356 -12.32 -17.32 -31.66
CA THR A 356 -12.32 -17.43 -33.12
C THR A 356 -12.81 -16.09 -33.67
N PRO A 357 -12.06 -15.41 -34.58
CA PRO A 357 -12.60 -14.23 -35.22
C PRO A 357 -13.89 -14.62 -35.95
N ALA A 358 -14.97 -13.87 -35.70
CA ALA A 358 -16.23 -14.06 -36.39
C ALA A 358 -15.98 -14.03 -37.91
N PRO A 359 -16.62 -14.90 -38.70
CA PRO A 359 -16.45 -14.89 -40.15
C PRO A 359 -16.84 -13.50 -40.69
N PRO A 360 -16.11 -12.97 -41.69
CA PRO A 360 -16.49 -11.72 -42.32
C PRO A 360 -17.90 -11.86 -42.89
N ALA A 361 -18.73 -10.86 -42.61
CA ALA A 361 -20.12 -10.76 -43.08
C ALA A 361 -20.21 -10.60 -44.60
#